data_AF-A0A3N5FG39-F1
#
_entry.id   AF-A0A3N5FG39-F1
#
_cell.length_a   1.000
_cell.length_b   1.000
_cell.length_c   1.000
_cell.angle_alpha   90.00
_cell.angle_beta   90.00
_cell.angle_gamma   90.00
#
_symmetry.space_group_name_H-M   'P 1'
#
loop_
_entity.id
_entity.type
_entity.pdbx_description
1 polymer ?
#
loop_
_entity_poly.entity_id
_entity_poly.type
_entity_poly.pdbx_seq_one_letter_code
_entity_poly.pdbx_strand_id
1 'polypeptide(L)'
;MNPKPWYVYIALLEDGRFYVGMTQVHPDERAHRHQTGWGGTFTKGVRIVRVLWSEQHANGDSARKRERQIKRWSHAKKQALIDGDHSRLKSLSRSRQKS
;
A
#
# COMPACT_ATOMS: atom_id res chain seq x y z
N MET A 1 -22.17 12.89 -11.09
CA MET A 1 -21.22 11.76 -11.13
C MET A 1 -20.43 11.76 -9.83
N ASN A 2 -20.65 10.80 -8.93
CA ASN A 2 -19.82 10.73 -7.72
C ASN A 2 -18.37 10.43 -8.14
N PRO A 3 -17.38 11.22 -7.71
CA PRO A 3 -15.98 10.91 -7.98
C PRO A 3 -15.67 9.54 -7.35
N LYS A 4 -15.21 8.59 -8.17
CA LYS A 4 -14.77 7.29 -7.65
C LYS A 4 -13.50 7.50 -6.81
N PRO A 5 -13.51 7.09 -5.54
CA PRO A 5 -12.33 7.23 -4.69
C PRO A 5 -11.19 6.37 -5.20
N TRP A 6 -9.96 6.85 -5.00
CA TRP A 6 -8.75 6.08 -5.22
C TRP A 6 -8.26 5.54 -3.90
N TYR A 7 -7.70 4.33 -3.91
CA TYR A 7 -7.14 3.68 -2.74
C TYR A 7 -5.67 3.43 -2.98
N VAL A 8 -4.83 3.80 -2.03
CA VAL A 8 -3.43 3.38 -1.95
C VAL A 8 -3.35 2.29 -0.90
N TYR A 9 -2.67 1.19 -1.19
CA TYR A 9 -2.60 0.05 -0.27
C TYR A 9 -1.18 -0.51 -0.19
N ILE A 10 -0.91 -1.14 0.96
CA ILE A 10 0.29 -1.93 1.19
C ILE A 10 -0.15 -3.38 1.40
N ALA A 11 0.44 -4.28 0.63
CA ALA A 11 0.18 -5.71 0.69
C ALA A 11 1.44 -6.49 1.06
N LEU A 12 1.26 -7.56 1.85
CA LEU A 12 2.29 -8.54 2.15
C LEU A 12 2.38 -9.54 1.01
N LEU A 13 3.60 -9.77 0.51
CA LEU A 13 3.90 -10.82 -0.45
C LEU A 13 4.34 -12.09 0.29
N GLU A 14 4.28 -13.25 -0.39
CA GLU A 14 4.69 -14.54 0.20
C GLU A 14 6.14 -14.56 0.69
N ASP A 15 7.01 -13.76 0.06
CA ASP A 15 8.43 -13.63 0.42
C ASP A 15 8.69 -12.63 1.58
N GLY A 16 7.63 -12.14 2.23
CA GLY A 16 7.73 -11.17 3.32
C GLY A 16 7.97 -9.72 2.87
N ARG A 17 8.07 -9.45 1.57
CA ARG A 17 8.22 -8.08 1.05
C ARG A 17 6.88 -7.35 1.02
N PHE A 18 6.96 -6.03 1.06
CA PHE A 18 5.80 -5.16 0.89
C PHE A 18 5.63 -4.70 -0.55
N TYR A 19 4.45 -4.95 -1.09
CA TYR A 19 3.99 -4.36 -2.34
C TYR A 19 3.16 -3.12 -2.05
N VAL A 20 3.40 -2.05 -2.79
CA VAL A 20 2.66 -0.78 -2.67
C VAL A 20 2.02 -0.49 -4.01
N GLY A 21 0.69 -0.35 -4.01
CA GLY A 21 -0.08 -0.10 -5.22
C GLY A 21 -1.22 0.89 -4.97
N MET A 22 -1.87 1.31 -6.06
CA MET A 22 -3.10 2.08 -6.00
C MET A 22 -4.18 1.47 -6.91
N THR A 23 -5.45 1.67 -6.57
CA THR A 23 -6.61 1.12 -7.27
C THR A 23 -7.81 2.05 -7.14
N GLN A 24 -8.71 2.06 -8.12
CA GLN A 24 -10.00 2.78 -8.04
C GLN A 24 -11.13 1.91 -7.50
N VAL A 25 -10.86 0.64 -7.24
CA VAL A 25 -11.78 -0.36 -6.67
C VAL A 25 -11.33 -0.66 -5.26
N HIS A 26 -12.27 -0.89 -4.33
CA HIS A 26 -11.95 -1.20 -2.94
C HIS A 26 -10.91 -2.34 -2.85
N PRO A 27 -9.79 -2.15 -2.13
CA PRO A 27 -8.72 -3.13 -2.05
C PRO A 27 -9.17 -4.44 -1.37
N ASP A 28 -10.14 -4.39 -0.45
CA ASP A 28 -10.74 -5.59 0.17
C ASP A 28 -11.55 -6.44 -0.81
N GLU A 29 -12.35 -5.80 -1.67
CA GLU A 29 -13.05 -6.48 -2.78
C GLU A 29 -12.05 -7.15 -3.75
N ARG A 30 -10.89 -6.49 -3.96
CA ARG A 30 -9.82 -7.03 -4.81
C ARG A 30 -9.10 -8.20 -4.13
N ALA A 31 -8.82 -8.12 -2.83
CA ALA A 31 -8.19 -9.21 -2.07
C ALA A 31 -9.08 -10.46 -2.08
N HIS A 32 -10.40 -10.28 -1.92
CA HIS A 32 -11.37 -11.37 -2.00
C HIS A 32 -11.44 -11.99 -3.41
N ARG A 33 -11.40 -11.17 -4.48
CA ARG A 33 -11.33 -11.67 -5.88
C ARG A 33 -10.01 -12.38 -6.23
N HIS A 34 -8.90 -12.04 -5.58
CA HIS A 34 -7.64 -12.78 -5.74
C HIS A 34 -7.68 -14.15 -5.04
N GLN A 35 -8.33 -14.24 -3.87
CA GLN A 35 -8.50 -15.51 -3.16
C GLN A 35 -9.41 -16.51 -3.90
N THR A 36 -10.41 -16.02 -4.64
CA THR A 36 -11.37 -16.85 -5.38
C THR A 36 -10.98 -17.14 -6.83
N GLY A 37 -9.79 -16.70 -7.28
CA GLY A 37 -9.28 -17.00 -8.64
C GLY A 37 -9.95 -16.22 -9.78
N TRP A 38 -10.82 -15.25 -9.48
CA TRP A 38 -11.62 -14.49 -10.45
C TRP A 38 -11.24 -13.00 -10.50
N GLY A 39 -9.93 -12.72 -10.44
CA GLY A 39 -9.35 -11.38 -10.54
C GLY A 39 -8.38 -11.30 -11.71
N GLY A 40 -8.85 -10.79 -12.84
CA GLY A 40 -8.19 -10.85 -14.14
C GLY A 40 -6.70 -10.50 -14.17
N THR A 41 -5.95 -11.32 -14.93
CA THR A 41 -4.74 -11.13 -15.75
C THR A 41 -3.58 -10.20 -15.32
N PHE A 42 -3.73 -9.31 -14.33
CA PHE A 42 -2.76 -8.26 -14.00
C PHE A 42 -1.81 -8.60 -12.84
N THR A 43 -1.86 -9.83 -12.31
CA THR A 43 -0.98 -10.27 -11.21
C THR A 43 -0.44 -11.68 -11.46
N LYS A 44 -0.12 -12.00 -12.71
CA LYS A 44 0.49 -13.29 -13.11
C LYS A 44 1.89 -13.57 -12.51
N GLY A 45 2.41 -12.73 -11.62
CA GLY A 45 3.74 -12.94 -11.03
C GLY A 45 3.92 -12.52 -9.57
N VAL A 46 2.91 -11.95 -8.91
CA VAL A 46 3.07 -11.45 -7.52
C VAL A 46 1.97 -12.03 -6.65
N ARG A 47 2.33 -13.01 -5.81
CA ARG A 47 1.41 -13.64 -4.86
C ARG A 47 1.26 -12.76 -3.62
N ILE A 48 0.18 -11.97 -3.62
CA ILE A 48 -0.24 -11.17 -2.48
C ILE A 48 -0.89 -12.10 -1.46
N VAL A 49 -0.34 -12.13 -0.24
CA VAL A 49 -0.86 -12.91 0.89
C VAL A 49 -2.06 -12.19 1.50
N ARG A 50 -1.89 -10.91 1.84
CA ARG A 50 -2.93 -10.06 2.45
C ARG A 50 -2.64 -8.58 2.29
N VAL A 51 -3.69 -7.76 2.32
CA VAL A 51 -3.55 -6.31 2.46
C VAL A 51 -3.29 -6.00 3.94
N LEU A 52 -2.23 -5.24 4.23
CA LEU A 52 -1.85 -4.84 5.57
C LEU A 52 -2.34 -3.43 5.92
N TRP A 53 -2.51 -2.59 4.92
CA TRP A 53 -2.89 -1.19 5.10
C TRP A 53 -3.53 -0.63 3.83
N SER A 54 -4.47 0.30 3.99
CA SER A 54 -5.10 1.04 2.88
C SER A 54 -5.50 2.46 3.29
N GLU A 55 -5.36 3.42 2.37
CA GLU A 55 -5.74 4.83 2.53
C GLU A 55 -6.55 5.30 1.32
N GLN A 56 -7.65 6.01 1.58
CA GLN A 56 -8.54 6.55 0.56
C GLN A 56 -8.12 7.96 0.17
N HIS A 57 -8.25 8.27 -1.13
CA HIS A 57 -7.92 9.54 -1.74
C HIS A 57 -9.05 9.99 -2.68
N ALA A 58 -9.30 11.29 -2.70
CA ALA A 58 -10.36 11.89 -3.51
C ALA A 58 -10.06 11.87 -5.03
N ASN A 59 -8.79 11.78 -5.42
CA ASN A 59 -8.37 11.82 -6.83
C ASN A 59 -7.11 11.00 -7.09
N GLY A 60 -6.87 10.65 -8.36
CA GLY A 60 -5.74 9.82 -8.77
C GLY A 60 -4.38 10.51 -8.59
N ASP A 61 -4.33 11.84 -8.68
CA ASP A 61 -3.07 12.57 -8.48
C ASP A 61 -2.58 12.48 -7.02
N SER A 62 -3.48 12.69 -6.06
CA SER A 62 -3.17 12.54 -4.62
C SER A 62 -2.78 11.11 -4.29
N ALA A 63 -3.52 10.11 -4.80
CA ALA A 63 -3.16 8.71 -4.65
C ALA A 63 -1.77 8.40 -5.26
N ARG A 64 -1.47 8.90 -6.46
CA ARG A 64 -0.17 8.70 -7.13
C ARG A 64 0.98 9.39 -6.41
N LYS A 65 0.75 10.56 -5.82
CA LYS A 65 1.74 11.25 -4.96
C LYS A 65 2.02 10.43 -3.71
N ARG A 66 0.97 9.92 -3.05
CA ARG A 66 1.08 9.10 -1.85
C ARG A 66 1.75 7.75 -2.13
N GLU A 67 1.36 7.07 -3.21
CA GLU A 67 1.96 5.82 -3.66
C GLU A 67 3.47 5.98 -3.92
N ARG A 68 3.88 7.02 -4.65
CA ARG A 68 5.30 7.33 -4.86
C ARG A 68 6.04 7.64 -3.56
N GLN A 69 5.39 8.33 -2.62
CA GLN A 69 5.96 8.62 -1.31
C GLN A 69 6.23 7.32 -0.54
N ILE A 70 5.22 6.45 -0.40
CA ILE A 70 5.32 5.19 0.34
C ILE A 70 6.26 4.22 -0.37
N LYS A 71 6.27 4.13 -1.71
CA LYS A 71 7.20 3.29 -2.46
C LYS A 71 8.66 3.55 -2.07
N ARG A 72 9.03 4.83 -1.89
CA ARG A 72 10.38 5.27 -1.50
C ARG A 72 10.69 5.09 -0.02
N TRP A 73 9.73 4.68 0.81
CA TRP A 73 9.98 4.42 2.22
C TRP A 73 10.75 3.12 2.44
N SER A 74 11.57 3.11 3.49
CA SER A 74 12.21 1.89 3.97
C SER A 74 11.16 0.89 4.47
N HIS A 75 11.55 -0.38 4.52
CA HIS A 75 10.70 -1.43 5.08
C HIS A 75 10.20 -1.07 6.49
N ALA A 76 11.09 -0.54 7.34
CA ALA A 76 10.75 -0.11 8.70
C ALA A 76 9.71 1.02 8.75
N LYS A 77 9.77 1.99 7.83
CA LYS A 77 8.75 3.06 7.75
C LYS A 77 7.40 2.53 7.26
N LYS A 78 7.41 1.61 6.30
CA LYS A 78 6.19 0.94 5.82
C LYS A 78 5.56 0.12 6.95
N GLN A 79 6.36 -0.63 7.70
CA GLN A 79 5.92 -1.37 8.88
C GLN A 79 5.33 -0.46 9.95
N ALA A 80 6.01 0.64 10.30
CA ALA A 80 5.48 1.61 11.26
C ALA A 80 4.14 2.23 10.81
N LEU A 81 3.95 2.44 9.50
CA LEU A 81 2.67 2.88 8.95
C LEU A 81 1.58 1.81 9.06
N ILE A 82 1.92 0.55 8.78
CA ILE A 82 1.02 -0.60 8.93
C ILE A 82 0.59 -0.76 10.38
N ASP A 83 1.52 -0.63 11.33
CA ASP A 83 1.27 -0.79 12.77
C ASP A 83 0.51 0.40 13.39
N GLY A 84 0.30 1.49 12.63
CA GLY A 84 -0.26 2.73 13.17
C GLY A 84 0.70 3.47 14.13
N ASP A 85 1.98 3.09 14.17
CA ASP A 85 2.98 3.68 15.06
C ASP A 85 3.56 4.97 14.45
N HIS A 86 2.80 6.05 14.60
CA HIS A 86 3.19 7.38 14.13
C HIS A 86 4.47 7.90 14.81
N SER A 87 4.73 7.51 16.06
CA SER A 87 5.94 7.89 16.81
C SER A 87 7.19 7.32 16.16
N ARG A 88 7.15 6.02 15.84
CA ARG A 88 8.22 5.31 15.14
C ARG A 88 8.37 5.78 13.69
N LEU A 89 7.27 6.09 13.01
CA LEU A 89 7.33 6.68 11.66
C LEU A 89 8.06 8.03 11.66
N LYS A 90 7.82 8.86 12.68
CA LYS A 90 8.47 10.16 12.86
C LYS A 90 9.96 10.02 13.21
N SER A 91 10.32 9.08 14.09
CA SER A 91 11.73 8.82 14.44
C SER A 91 12.53 8.29 13.26
N LEU A 92 11.98 7.31 12.52
CA LEU A 92 12.60 6.77 11.30
C LEU A 92 12.72 7.79 10.18
N SER A 93 11.91 8.87 10.21
CA SER A 93 12.01 9.97 9.26
C SER A 93 13.12 10.96 9.58
N ARG A 94 13.61 10.99 10.82
CA ARG A 94 14.70 11.87 11.28
C ARG A 94 16.09 11.26 11.08
N SER A 95 16.20 9.95 10.86
CA SER A 95 17.48 9.24 10.83
C SER A 95 18.19 9.34 9.47
N ARG A 96 18.69 10.54 9.17
CA ARG A 96 19.89 10.75 8.36
C ARG A 96 20.76 11.84 9.01
N GLN A 97 20.95 11.75 10.34
CA GLN A 97 22.12 12.36 10.96
C GLN A 97 23.15 11.25 11.07
N LYS A 98 24.08 11.21 10.11
CA LYS A 98 25.33 10.46 10.27
C LYS A 98 26.41 11.47 10.62
N SER A 99 27.11 11.14 11.71
CA SER A 99 28.40 11.66 12.15
C SER A 99 29.44 11.74 11.05
#